data_AF-A0A561U398-F1
#
_entry.id   AF-A0A561U398-F1
#
_cell.length_a   1.000
_cell.length_b   1.000
_cell.length_c   1.000
_cell.angle_alpha   90.00
_cell.angle_beta   90.00
_cell.angle_gamma   90.00
#
_symmetry.space_group_name_H-M   'P 1'
#
loop_
_entity.id
_entity.type
_entity.pdbx_description
1 polymer ?
#
loop_
_entity_poly.entity_id
_entity_poly.type
_entity_poly.pdbx_seq_one_letter_code
_entity_poly.pdbx_strand_id
1 'polypeptide(L)'
;MRSRSDVAGLQRVEDEYGTGDVVPIDSQLLGFGGFRFTGRHYDSDTKGSTLAIAETEPILGRPSDELLDGAASVAVLFSPP
;
A
#
# COMPACT_ATOMS: atom_id res chain seq x y z
N MET A 1 -18.38 -1.19 -15.31
CA MET A 1 -17.18 -1.02 -16.17
C MET A 1 -16.14 -0.35 -15.32
N ARG A 2 -14.89 -0.83 -15.30
CA ARG A 2 -13.78 -0.11 -14.62
C ARG A 2 -13.33 1.02 -15.55
N SER A 3 -13.69 2.26 -15.24
CA SER A 3 -13.26 3.44 -16.00
C SER A 3 -12.11 4.17 -15.29
N ARG A 4 -11.39 5.02 -16.02
CA ARG A 4 -10.33 5.87 -15.44
C ARG A 4 -10.87 6.78 -14.33
N SER A 5 -12.11 7.24 -14.43
CA SER A 5 -12.75 8.05 -13.40
C SER A 5 -13.05 7.26 -12.12
N ASP A 6 -13.36 5.97 -12.24
CA ASP A 6 -13.56 5.10 -11.08
C ASP A 6 -12.24 4.86 -10.34
N VAL A 7 -11.15 4.65 -11.09
CA VAL A 7 -9.80 4.47 -10.53
C VAL A 7 -9.31 5.74 -9.84
N ALA A 8 -9.49 6.92 -10.44
CA ALA A 8 -9.16 8.18 -9.80
C ALA A 8 -10.04 8.47 -8.57
N GLY A 9 -11.27 7.94 -8.55
CA GLY A 9 -12.15 7.99 -7.39
C GLY A 9 -11.64 7.11 -6.26
N LEU A 10 -11.24 5.88 -6.58
CA LEU A 10 -10.66 4.93 -5.63
C LEU A 10 -9.33 5.45 -5.06
N GLN A 11 -8.42 5.94 -5.91
CA GLN A 11 -7.15 6.50 -5.47
C GLN A 11 -7.35 7.63 -4.45
N ARG A 12 -8.33 8.52 -4.69
CA ARG A 12 -8.66 9.59 -3.76
C ARG A 12 -9.17 9.11 -2.40
N VAL A 13 -9.81 7.94 -2.36
CA VAL A 13 -10.22 7.33 -1.09
C VAL A 13 -8.99 6.75 -0.41
N GLU A 14 -8.20 5.95 -1.11
CA GLU A 14 -7.03 5.24 -0.54
C GLU A 14 -5.91 6.17 -0.08
N ASP A 15 -5.72 7.31 -0.76
CA ASP A 15 -4.72 8.32 -0.37
C ASP A 15 -5.12 9.10 0.90
N GLU A 16 -6.35 8.95 1.41
CA GLU A 16 -6.74 9.47 2.71
C GLU A 16 -6.22 8.56 3.82
N TYR A 17 -5.41 9.12 4.71
CA TYR A 17 -4.81 8.33 5.79
C TYR A 17 -5.86 7.68 6.70
N GLY A 18 -5.74 6.36 6.89
CA GLY A 18 -6.55 5.63 7.85
C GLY A 18 -7.91 5.17 7.33
N THR A 19 -8.09 5.02 6.02
CA THR A 19 -9.26 4.34 5.42
C THR A 19 -9.45 2.93 5.97
N GLY A 20 -8.34 2.23 6.26
CA GLY A 20 -8.37 0.91 6.90
C GLY A 20 -8.77 -0.23 5.96
N ASP A 21 -8.72 0.02 4.64
CA ASP A 21 -9.20 -0.90 3.61
C ASP A 21 -8.14 -1.93 3.17
N VAL A 22 -6.85 -1.65 3.42
CA VAL A 22 -5.76 -2.63 3.26
C VAL A 22 -5.69 -3.52 4.50
N VAL A 23 -6.45 -4.61 4.50
CA VAL A 23 -6.35 -5.65 5.52
C VAL A 23 -5.32 -6.70 5.07
N PRO A 24 -4.24 -6.93 5.81
CA PRO A 24 -3.27 -7.97 5.48
C PRO A 24 -3.98 -9.32 5.42
N ILE A 25 -3.64 -10.14 4.42
CA ILE A 25 -4.00 -11.56 4.44
C ILE A 25 -3.28 -12.17 5.64
N ASP A 26 -4.03 -12.24 6.73
CA ASP A 26 -3.75 -12.75 8.06
C ASP A 26 -2.29 -12.57 8.52
N SER A 27 -2.04 -11.59 9.39
CA SER A 27 -0.76 -11.48 10.11
C SER A 27 -0.42 -12.78 10.89
N GLN A 28 -1.40 -13.66 11.11
CA GLN A 28 -1.21 -15.03 11.60
C GLN A 28 -0.49 -15.96 10.60
N LEU A 29 -0.69 -15.82 9.29
CA LEU A 29 -0.02 -16.63 8.25
C LEU A 29 1.47 -16.32 8.14
N LEU A 30 1.87 -15.10 8.50
CA LEU A 30 3.28 -14.68 8.51
C LEU A 30 3.97 -14.90 9.87
N GLY A 31 3.26 -15.39 10.88
CA GLY A 31 3.80 -15.63 12.23
C GLY A 31 4.20 -14.35 12.98
N PHE A 32 3.88 -13.18 12.45
CA PHE A 32 4.20 -11.88 13.05
C PHE A 32 3.07 -11.45 13.98
N GLY A 33 3.04 -12.03 15.18
CA GLY A 33 2.10 -11.64 16.23
C GLY A 33 2.22 -10.15 16.56
N GLY A 34 1.11 -9.42 16.50
CA GLY A 34 1.03 -8.02 16.95
C GLY A 34 1.47 -6.96 15.94
N PHE A 35 1.77 -7.32 14.70
CA PHE A 35 2.09 -6.35 13.65
C PHE A 35 0.82 -5.71 13.08
N ARG A 36 0.85 -4.39 12.93
CA ARG A 36 -0.24 -3.59 12.36
C ARG A 36 0.35 -2.62 11.35
N PHE A 37 -0.19 -2.66 10.14
CA PHE A 37 0.06 -1.62 9.14
C PHE A 37 -0.46 -0.27 9.64
N THR A 38 0.37 0.75 9.53
CA THR A 38 0.03 2.09 10.00
C THR A 38 -0.34 3.02 8.86
N GLY A 39 -0.07 2.66 7.61
CA GLY A 39 -0.25 3.54 6.45
C GLY A 39 0.75 4.70 6.40
N ARG A 40 1.80 4.70 7.22
CA ARG A 40 2.81 5.79 7.23
C ARG A 40 3.74 5.78 6.03
N HIS A 41 4.11 4.60 5.56
CA HIS A 41 4.97 4.44 4.38
C HIS A 41 4.15 3.79 3.28
N TYR A 42 3.41 4.64 2.59
CA TYR A 42 2.39 4.29 1.61
C TYR A 42 2.73 4.96 0.28
N ASP A 43 2.44 4.28 -0.83
CA ASP A 43 2.39 4.91 -2.15
C ASP A 43 1.29 4.26 -3.01
N SER A 44 0.81 4.99 -4.01
CA SER A 44 -0.18 4.52 -4.97
C SER A 44 0.13 4.99 -6.39
N ASP A 45 -0.09 4.12 -7.38
CA ASP A 45 0.06 4.49 -8.80
C ASP A 45 -1.07 3.91 -9.65
N THR A 46 -1.46 4.64 -10.68
CA THR A 46 -2.54 4.24 -11.58
C THR A 46 -2.02 3.87 -12.95
N LYS A 47 -2.33 2.66 -13.39
CA LYS A 47 -2.01 2.16 -14.73
C LYS A 47 -3.28 1.75 -15.46
N GLY A 48 -3.79 2.65 -16.29
CA GLY A 48 -5.01 2.42 -17.06
C GLY A 48 -6.26 2.34 -16.19
N SER A 49 -6.78 1.13 -15.99
CA SER A 49 -7.95 0.86 -15.13
C SER A 49 -7.58 0.09 -13.85
N THR A 50 -6.29 0.07 -13.50
CA THR A 50 -5.72 -0.57 -12.31
C THR A 50 -5.10 0.47 -11.39
N LEU A 51 -5.33 0.33 -10.09
CA LEU A 51 -4.65 1.06 -9.01
C LEU A 51 -3.71 0.08 -8.29
N ALA A 52 -2.43 0.42 -8.24
CA ALA A 52 -1.45 -0.19 -7.36
C ALA A 52 -1.47 0.55 -6.03
N ILE A 53 -1.40 -0.20 -4.94
CA ILE A 53 -1.24 0.33 -3.59
C ILE A 53 -0.12 -0.48 -2.93
N ALA A 54 0.82 0.19 -2.30
CA ALA A 54 1.86 -0.45 -1.53
C ALA A 54 1.99 0.22 -0.16
N GLU A 55 2.12 -0.61 0.87
CA GLU A 55 2.45 -0.18 2.22
C GLU A 55 3.67 -0.95 2.73
N THR A 56 4.56 -0.25 3.41
CA THR A 56 5.77 -0.83 4.00
C THR A 56 5.84 -0.53 5.49
N GLU A 57 6.24 -1.51 6.29
CA GLU A 57 6.42 -1.33 7.72
C GLU A 57 7.58 -2.18 8.23
N PRO A 58 8.27 -1.74 9.30
CA PRO A 58 9.34 -2.50 9.89
C PRO A 58 8.79 -3.67 10.72
N ILE A 59 9.04 -4.89 10.27
CA ILE A 59 8.74 -6.10 11.05
C ILE A 59 9.86 -6.37 12.07
N LEU A 60 11.12 -6.13 11.67
CA LEU A 60 12.32 -6.28 12.50
C LEU A 60 13.30 -5.13 12.24
N GLY A 61 14.12 -4.83 13.24
CA GLY A 61 15.14 -3.79 13.14
C GLY A 61 14.57 -2.37 13.17
N ARG A 62 15.34 -1.42 12.66
CA ARG A 62 15.00 0.01 12.59
C ARG A 62 15.47 0.61 11.26
N PRO A 63 14.86 0.21 10.13
CA PRO A 63 15.10 0.88 8.85
C PRO A 63 14.72 2.36 8.95
N SER A 64 15.33 3.19 8.10
CA SER A 64 14.94 4.61 8.00
C SER A 64 13.59 4.75 7.30
N ASP A 65 12.88 5.82 7.63
CA ASP A 65 11.62 6.18 6.95
C ASP A 65 11.83 6.30 5.43
N GLU A 66 12.94 6.93 5.00
CA GLU A 66 13.30 7.05 3.58
C GLU A 66 13.41 5.70 2.86
N LEU A 67 13.92 4.66 3.55
CA LEU A 67 14.01 3.33 2.96
C LEU A 67 12.62 2.68 2.84
N LEU A 68 11.77 2.87 3.85
CA LEU A 68 10.41 2.33 3.87
C LEU A 68 9.53 3.00 2.81
N ASP A 69 9.64 4.33 2.68
CA ASP A 69 8.95 5.12 1.65
C ASP A 69 9.44 4.72 0.26
N GLY A 70 10.76 4.63 0.06
CA GLY A 70 11.35 4.22 -1.21
C GLY A 70 10.94 2.81 -1.64
N ALA A 71 10.76 1.89 -0.68
CA ALA A 71 10.26 0.55 -0.96
C ALA A 71 8.81 0.58 -1.48
N ALA A 72 7.92 1.36 -0.83
CA ALA A 72 6.55 1.55 -1.28
C ALA A 72 6.49 2.16 -2.69
N SER A 73 7.25 3.23 -2.94
CA SER A 73 7.32 3.90 -4.25
C SER A 73 7.83 3.03 -5.38
N VAL A 74 8.75 2.10 -5.10
CA VAL A 74 9.22 1.14 -6.11
C VAL A 74 8.18 0.03 -6.33
N ALA A 75 7.50 -0.43 -5.27
CA ALA A 75 6.53 -1.51 -5.34
C ALA A 75 5.33 -1.19 -6.24
N VAL A 76 4.81 0.05 -6.19
CA VAL A 76 3.65 0.46 -7.00
C VAL A 76 3.88 0.37 -8.51
N LEU A 77 5.15 0.41 -8.96
CA LEU A 77 5.53 0.33 -10.36
C LEU A 77 5.34 -1.08 -10.97
N PHE A 78 5.18 -2.11 -10.14
CA PHE A 78 5.08 -3.51 -10.57
C PHE A 78 3.65 -4.00 -10.85
N SER A 79 2.70 -3.08 -11.05
CA SER A 79 1.34 -3.45 -11.44
C SER A 79 1.31 -4.24 -12.76
N PRO A 80 0.51 -5.32 -12.85
CA PRO A 80 0.28 -6.05 -14.09
C PRO A 80 -0.11 -5.10 -15.24
N PRO A 81 0.32 -5.39 -16.48
CA PRO A 81 -0.04 -4.58 -17.65
C PRO A 81 -1.54 -4.55 -17.92
#